data_AF-U4U8F7-F1
#
_entry.id   AF-U4U8F7-F1
#
_cell.length_a   1.000
_cell.length_b   1.000
_cell.length_c   1.000
_cell.angle_alpha   90.00
_cell.angle_beta   90.00
_cell.angle_gamma   90.00
#
_symmetry.space_group_name_H-M   'P 1'
#
loop_
_entity.id
_entity.type
_entity.pdbx_description
1 polymer ?
#
loop_
_entity_poly.entity_id
_entity_poly.type
_entity_poly.pdbx_seq_one_letter_code
_entity_poly.pdbx_strand_id
1 'polypeptide(L)'
;MPSYYLPFSQSTEYLISPFSVEVILALTRAGAKGKTASEFSTGVDLPSEEVTEEALKLFLPLLKSSNENLRLTTANKLYINSNFSILDSYKKLAVSTYDAATENVDFTKTTETANRINQWVEERTNNKIQNLVKPESLDDVQLVLINALHFKGKWSNPFVPSVTKSDFYVSATERTTVDMMFTEDTFKYAESADLDAKFIELPYEGGNVSMTVVLPNKVEGLAALERNLQAVFQPQNYQELYVSVKLPTFLTETELNLTPLLKNLGLATIFSESADLSGIASEPLMVSEVLQKAFINVTTTGTEAAATTALHIEVESLPLPAEYFFIADRPFFYYIRTGDVVLVTGRVSSN
;
A
#
# COMPACT_ATOMS: atom_id res chain seq x y z
N MET A 1 7.23 -19.04 -14.87
CA MET A 1 6.52 -18.61 -13.66
C MET A 1 7.55 -18.21 -12.61
N PRO A 2 8.14 -17.02 -12.65
CA PRO A 2 9.08 -16.62 -11.63
C PRO A 2 8.37 -15.81 -10.54
N SER A 3 8.16 -16.48 -9.42
CA SER A 3 7.86 -15.91 -8.11
C SER A 3 9.10 -15.17 -7.58
N TYR A 4 9.03 -13.85 -7.50
CA TYR A 4 10.09 -13.02 -6.89
C TYR A 4 9.69 -12.65 -5.45
N TYR A 5 10.32 -13.29 -4.47
CA TYR A 5 10.30 -12.84 -3.08
C TYR A 5 11.61 -12.16 -2.77
N LEU A 6 11.52 -10.89 -2.38
CA LEU A 6 12.64 -10.05 -1.99
C LEU A 6 13.07 -10.42 -0.55
N PRO A 7 14.37 -10.43 -0.24
CA PRO A 7 14.85 -10.53 1.14
C PRO A 7 14.78 -9.14 1.79
N PHE A 8 13.90 -8.95 2.78
CA PHE A 8 13.65 -7.65 3.42
C PHE A 8 14.50 -7.43 4.68
N SER A 9 15.00 -6.19 4.84
CA SER A 9 15.78 -5.73 6.00
C SER A 9 14.90 -5.31 7.19
N GLN A 10 15.52 -5.20 8.36
CA GLN A 10 14.93 -5.16 9.70
C GLN A 10 14.13 -3.87 10.04
N SER A 11 12.96 -3.65 9.44
CA SER A 11 11.88 -2.87 10.08
C SER A 11 10.87 -3.85 10.69
N THR A 12 10.49 -3.68 11.96
CA THR A 12 9.55 -4.57 12.66
C THR A 12 8.14 -4.52 12.08
N GLU A 13 7.77 -3.40 11.46
CA GLU A 13 6.56 -3.24 10.67
C GLU A 13 6.90 -2.82 9.25
N TYR A 14 6.04 -3.15 8.29
CA TYR A 14 6.24 -2.79 6.89
C TYR A 14 4.90 -2.54 6.22
N LEU A 15 4.85 -1.51 5.37
CA LEU A 15 3.69 -1.13 4.58
C LEU A 15 4.15 -0.70 3.18
N ILE A 16 3.51 -1.26 2.16
CA ILE A 16 3.71 -0.88 0.76
C ILE A 16 2.35 -0.90 0.06
N SER A 17 2.17 -0.03 -0.91
CA SER A 17 1.07 -0.14 -1.88
C SER A 17 1.61 -0.58 -3.23
N PRO A 18 1.51 -1.87 -3.58
CA PRO A 18 1.93 -2.37 -4.89
C PRO A 18 1.18 -1.67 -6.02
N PHE A 19 -0.15 -1.52 -5.89
CA PHE A 19 -0.99 -0.80 -6.86
C PHE A 19 -0.50 0.63 -7.12
N SER A 20 -0.20 1.39 -6.07
CA SER A 20 0.23 2.78 -6.21
C SER A 20 1.62 2.88 -6.84
N VAL A 21 2.53 1.92 -6.55
CA VAL A 21 3.81 1.77 -7.26
C VAL A 21 3.59 1.45 -8.74
N GLU A 22 2.68 0.53 -9.05
CA GLU A 22 2.36 0.14 -10.42
C GLU A 22 1.89 1.34 -11.25
N VAL A 23 1.01 2.19 -10.68
CA VAL A 23 0.53 3.41 -11.34
C VAL A 23 1.67 4.36 -11.68
N ILE A 24 2.58 4.63 -10.74
CA ILE A 24 3.68 5.58 -10.98
C ILE A 24 4.74 5.02 -11.94
N LEU A 25 4.96 3.69 -11.94
CA LEU A 25 5.82 3.04 -12.92
C LEU A 25 5.18 3.02 -14.31
N ALA A 26 3.88 2.77 -14.41
CA ALA A 26 3.15 2.83 -15.68
C ALA A 26 3.18 4.23 -16.29
N LEU A 27 2.97 5.26 -15.46
CA LEU A 27 3.14 6.66 -15.86
C LEU A 27 4.55 6.92 -16.41
N THR A 28 5.59 6.44 -15.72
CA THR A 28 6.98 6.60 -16.16
C THR A 28 7.23 5.88 -17.48
N ARG A 29 6.69 4.67 -17.63
CA ARG A 29 6.81 3.86 -18.85
C ARG A 29 6.21 4.55 -20.07
N ALA A 30 5.09 5.27 -19.93
CA ALA A 30 4.48 6.00 -21.05
C ALA A 30 5.44 7.04 -21.66
N GLY A 31 6.36 7.55 -20.85
CA GLY A 31 7.44 8.44 -21.27
C GLY A 31 8.72 7.74 -21.74
N ALA A 32 8.85 6.43 -21.52
CA ALA A 32 10.04 5.65 -21.85
C ALA A 32 10.00 5.10 -23.29
N LYS A 33 11.18 4.89 -23.88
CA LYS A 33 11.34 4.26 -25.20
C LYS A 33 12.46 3.22 -25.21
N GLY A 34 12.53 2.44 -26.30
CA GLY A 34 13.59 1.46 -26.54
C GLY A 34 13.78 0.47 -25.39
N LYS A 35 15.05 0.26 -25.00
CA LYS A 35 15.44 -0.65 -23.90
C LYS A 35 14.79 -0.24 -22.58
N THR A 36 14.77 1.06 -22.29
CA THR A 36 14.17 1.64 -21.08
C THR A 36 12.71 1.21 -20.92
N ALA A 37 11.91 1.31 -21.99
CA ALA A 37 10.52 0.87 -21.98
C ALA A 37 10.39 -0.65 -21.82
N SER A 38 11.26 -1.44 -22.45
CA SER A 38 11.20 -2.91 -22.38
C SER A 38 11.47 -3.46 -20.97
N GLU A 39 12.32 -2.78 -20.18
CA GLU A 39 12.65 -3.19 -18.82
C GLU A 39 11.46 -3.09 -17.85
N PHE A 40 10.47 -2.25 -18.12
CA PHE A 40 9.23 -2.23 -17.33
C PHE A 40 8.46 -3.55 -17.46
N SER A 41 8.37 -4.12 -18.66
CA SER A 41 7.72 -5.43 -18.85
C SER A 41 8.61 -6.58 -18.37
N THR A 42 9.92 -6.57 -18.64
CA THR A 42 10.76 -7.72 -18.28
C THR A 42 11.20 -7.74 -16.83
N GLY A 43 11.32 -6.58 -16.18
CA GLY A 43 11.83 -6.45 -14.82
C GLY A 43 10.75 -6.45 -13.75
N VAL A 44 9.65 -5.72 -13.97
CA VAL A 44 8.56 -5.58 -12.98
C VAL A 44 7.23 -6.14 -13.48
N ASP A 45 7.25 -6.91 -14.58
CA ASP A 45 6.09 -7.61 -15.15
C ASP A 45 4.90 -6.70 -15.48
N LEU A 46 5.17 -5.43 -15.83
CA LEU A 46 4.10 -4.51 -16.24
C LEU A 46 3.50 -4.97 -17.58
N PRO A 47 2.15 -5.10 -17.67
CA PRO A 47 1.44 -5.41 -18.91
C PRO A 47 1.74 -4.41 -20.03
N SER A 48 1.27 -4.63 -21.27
CA SER A 48 1.49 -3.64 -22.33
C SER A 48 0.94 -2.26 -21.94
N GLU A 49 1.46 -1.21 -22.57
CA GLU A 49 1.03 0.17 -22.28
C GLU A 49 -0.47 0.33 -22.49
N GLU A 50 -1.02 -0.24 -23.57
CA GLU A 50 -2.44 -0.21 -23.89
C GLU A 50 -3.29 -0.88 -22.82
N VAL A 51 -2.90 -2.09 -22.39
CA VAL A 51 -3.61 -2.85 -21.34
C VAL A 51 -3.58 -2.10 -20.02
N THR A 52 -2.40 -1.56 -19.67
CA THR A 52 -2.21 -0.83 -18.42
C THR A 52 -3.04 0.45 -18.39
N GLU A 53 -3.02 1.23 -19.48
CA GLU A 53 -3.82 2.45 -19.58
C GLU A 53 -5.32 2.19 -19.52
N GLU A 54 -5.81 1.18 -20.23
CA GLU A 54 -7.23 0.81 -20.21
C GLU A 54 -7.67 0.39 -18.82
N ALA A 55 -6.89 -0.45 -18.14
CA ALA A 55 -7.14 -0.86 -16.77
C ALA A 55 -7.16 0.35 -15.82
N LEU A 56 -6.15 1.21 -15.85
CA LEU A 56 -6.06 2.36 -14.93
C LEU A 56 -7.18 3.39 -15.16
N LYS A 57 -7.59 3.64 -16.41
CA LYS A 57 -8.75 4.50 -16.73
C LYS A 57 -10.05 3.96 -16.13
N LEU A 58 -10.17 2.64 -16.00
CA LEU A 58 -11.33 1.97 -15.41
C LEU A 58 -11.26 1.94 -13.88
N PHE A 59 -10.09 1.61 -13.30
CA PHE A 59 -9.93 1.36 -11.87
C PHE A 59 -9.74 2.63 -11.03
N LEU A 60 -8.94 3.61 -11.49
CA LEU A 60 -8.64 4.81 -10.69
C LEU A 60 -9.89 5.61 -10.32
N PRO A 61 -10.90 5.83 -11.19
CA PRO A 61 -12.12 6.52 -10.81
C PRO A 61 -12.94 5.79 -9.75
N LEU A 62 -12.95 4.45 -9.75
CA LEU A 62 -13.68 3.64 -8.77
C LEU A 62 -13.09 3.81 -7.37
N LEU A 63 -11.76 3.89 -7.28
CA LEU A 63 -11.03 4.06 -6.02
C LEU A 63 -11.16 5.47 -5.41
N LYS A 64 -11.45 6.47 -6.25
CA LYS A 64 -11.72 7.86 -5.82
C LYS A 64 -13.18 8.13 -5.46
N SER A 65 -14.08 7.18 -5.72
CA SER A 65 -15.52 7.42 -5.61
C SER A 65 -15.89 7.97 -4.22
N SER A 66 -16.83 8.92 -4.22
CA SER A 66 -17.16 9.87 -3.15
C SER A 66 -17.79 9.27 -1.90
N ASN A 67 -17.60 7.97 -1.64
CA ASN A 67 -18.13 7.35 -0.45
C ASN A 67 -17.29 7.79 0.76
N GLU A 68 -17.86 8.60 1.65
CA GLU A 68 -17.19 9.04 2.87
C GLU A 68 -16.73 7.87 3.76
N ASN A 69 -17.33 6.69 3.57
CA ASN A 69 -17.04 5.49 4.32
C ASN A 69 -15.90 4.66 3.73
N LEU A 70 -15.43 4.93 2.51
CA LEU A 70 -14.34 4.22 1.87
C LEU A 70 -13.64 5.10 0.82
N ARG A 71 -12.39 5.48 1.09
CA ARG A 71 -11.60 6.35 0.24
C ARG A 71 -10.14 5.90 0.22
N LEU A 72 -9.65 5.58 -0.98
CA LEU A 72 -8.22 5.45 -1.23
C LEU A 72 -7.72 6.77 -1.83
N THR A 73 -6.81 7.44 -1.13
CA THR A 73 -6.18 8.66 -1.62
C THR A 73 -4.76 8.35 -2.04
N THR A 74 -4.52 8.37 -3.35
CA THR A 74 -3.17 8.26 -3.95
C THR A 74 -2.70 9.62 -4.44
N ALA A 75 -1.46 9.96 -4.12
CA ALA A 75 -0.79 11.15 -4.63
C ALA A 75 0.41 10.71 -5.48
N ASN A 76 0.24 10.78 -6.81
CA ASN A 76 1.27 10.46 -7.79
C ASN A 76 1.80 11.74 -8.42
N LYS A 77 3.11 11.99 -8.31
CA LYS A 77 3.72 13.16 -8.94
C LYS A 77 5.16 12.95 -9.34
N LEU A 78 5.49 13.46 -10.51
CA LEU A 78 6.87 13.57 -10.98
C LEU A 78 7.35 15.00 -10.73
N TYR A 79 8.47 15.12 -10.04
CA TYR A 79 9.21 16.38 -9.88
C TYR A 79 10.44 16.33 -10.77
N ILE A 80 10.48 17.19 -11.78
CA ILE A 80 11.53 17.25 -12.80
C ILE A 80 12.35 18.51 -12.56
N ASN A 81 13.67 18.44 -12.73
CA ASN A 81 14.53 19.60 -12.65
C ASN A 81 14.12 20.67 -13.69
N SER A 82 14.16 21.95 -13.32
CA SER A 82 13.75 23.08 -14.19
C SER A 82 14.54 23.20 -15.49
N ASN A 83 15.69 22.52 -15.59
CA ASN A 83 16.50 22.47 -16.81
C ASN A 83 15.90 21.58 -17.93
N PHE A 84 14.83 20.83 -17.65
CA PHE A 84 14.20 19.92 -18.60
C PHE A 84 12.80 20.38 -18.97
N SER A 85 12.51 20.47 -20.27
CA SER A 85 11.22 20.93 -20.76
C SER A 85 10.25 19.75 -20.88
N ILE A 86 9.31 19.62 -19.94
CA ILE A 86 8.30 18.56 -19.98
C ILE A 86 7.35 18.79 -21.17
N LEU A 87 7.18 17.77 -22.01
CA LEU A 87 6.29 17.79 -23.16
C LEU A 87 4.83 17.98 -22.73
N ASP A 88 4.12 18.90 -23.39
CA ASP A 88 2.71 19.18 -23.04
C ASP A 88 1.77 17.99 -23.29
N SER A 89 2.11 17.13 -24.27
CA SER A 89 1.42 15.86 -24.49
C SER A 89 1.54 14.95 -23.27
N TYR A 90 2.73 14.87 -22.66
CA TYR A 90 2.98 14.05 -21.47
C TYR A 90 2.26 14.60 -20.24
N LYS A 91 2.27 15.93 -20.03
CA LYS A 91 1.49 16.56 -18.93
C LYS A 91 0.00 16.20 -19.02
N LYS A 92 -0.57 16.27 -20.23
CA LYS A 92 -1.98 15.91 -20.48
C LYS A 92 -2.24 14.43 -20.22
N LEU A 93 -1.32 13.56 -20.65
CA LEU A 93 -1.42 12.12 -20.42
C LEU A 93 -1.40 11.79 -18.92
N ALA A 94 -0.46 12.37 -18.17
CA ALA A 94 -0.32 12.17 -16.73
C ALA A 94 -1.62 12.46 -15.97
N VAL A 95 -2.28 13.58 -16.28
CA VAL A 95 -3.54 13.97 -15.64
C VAL A 95 -4.70 13.09 -16.09
N SER A 96 -4.86 12.88 -17.40
CA SER A 96 -6.06 12.24 -17.97
C SER A 96 -6.13 10.72 -17.77
N THR A 97 -4.98 10.05 -17.68
CA THR A 97 -4.90 8.58 -17.64
C THR A 97 -4.46 8.05 -16.27
N TYR A 98 -3.51 8.72 -15.63
CA TYR A 98 -2.83 8.21 -14.43
C TYR A 98 -3.23 8.94 -13.14
N ASP A 99 -4.10 9.96 -13.22
CA ASP A 99 -4.40 10.89 -12.12
C ASP A 99 -3.15 11.43 -11.43
N ALA A 100 -2.13 11.72 -12.21
CA ALA A 100 -0.85 12.17 -11.72
C ALA A 100 -0.60 13.63 -12.10
N ALA A 101 0.31 14.25 -11.35
CA ALA A 101 0.82 15.57 -11.66
C ALA A 101 2.28 15.48 -12.13
N THR A 102 2.71 16.49 -12.86
CA THR A 102 4.11 16.70 -13.20
C THR A 102 4.47 18.15 -12.89
N GLU A 103 5.64 18.40 -12.33
CA GLU A 103 6.07 19.75 -11.99
C GLU A 103 7.56 19.94 -12.21
N ASN A 104 7.93 21.08 -12.80
CA ASN A 104 9.33 21.51 -12.84
C ASN A 104 9.68 22.26 -11.54
N VAL A 105 10.80 21.88 -10.92
CA VAL A 105 11.34 22.50 -9.70
C VAL A 105 12.83 22.74 -9.82
N ASP A 106 13.33 23.72 -9.06
CA ASP A 106 14.75 24.03 -8.99
C ASP A 106 15.41 23.23 -7.86
N PHE A 107 16.03 22.09 -8.21
CA PHE A 107 16.72 21.25 -7.22
C PHE A 107 17.99 21.90 -6.66
N THR A 108 18.48 23.03 -7.20
CA THR A 108 19.57 23.79 -6.56
C THR A 108 19.11 24.52 -5.30
N LYS A 109 17.79 24.72 -5.15
CA LYS A 109 17.14 25.28 -3.96
C LYS A 109 16.53 24.17 -3.10
N THR A 110 17.37 23.25 -2.63
CA THR A 110 16.95 22.01 -1.96
C THR A 110 15.92 22.22 -0.84
N THR A 111 16.10 23.21 0.04
CA THR A 111 15.14 23.50 1.11
C THR A 111 13.78 23.96 0.61
N GLU A 112 13.74 24.85 -0.39
CA GLU A 112 12.50 25.33 -0.99
C GLU A 112 11.76 24.18 -1.68
N THR A 113 12.49 23.38 -2.45
CA THR A 113 11.95 22.24 -3.20
C THR A 113 11.47 21.13 -2.26
N ALA A 114 12.20 20.80 -1.19
CA ALA A 114 11.77 19.84 -0.19
C ALA A 114 10.46 20.27 0.49
N ASN A 115 10.37 21.53 0.92
CA ASN A 115 9.14 22.08 1.51
C ASN A 115 7.97 22.01 0.53
N ARG A 116 8.20 22.31 -0.75
CA ARG A 116 7.18 22.24 -1.80
C ARG A 116 6.68 20.82 -2.05
N ILE A 117 7.58 19.84 -2.05
CA ILE A 117 7.22 18.42 -2.19
C ILE A 117 6.41 17.97 -0.97
N ASN A 118 6.92 18.24 0.24
CA ASN A 118 6.27 17.83 1.49
C ASN A 118 4.88 18.46 1.64
N GLN A 119 4.74 19.77 1.39
CA GLN A 119 3.44 20.45 1.45
C GLN A 119 2.43 19.84 0.48
N TRP A 120 2.84 19.54 -0.76
CA TRP A 120 1.94 18.92 -1.73
C TRP A 120 1.48 17.53 -1.29
N VAL A 121 2.38 16.73 -0.71
CA VAL A 121 2.03 15.41 -0.15
C VAL A 121 1.10 15.54 1.04
N GLU A 122 1.35 16.48 1.94
CA GLU A 122 0.52 16.75 3.12
C GLU A 122 -0.91 17.14 2.72
N GLU A 123 -1.06 18.09 1.80
CA GLU A 123 -2.35 18.53 1.27
C GLU A 123 -3.13 17.37 0.64
N ARG A 124 -2.44 16.51 -0.11
CA ARG A 124 -3.07 15.35 -0.76
C ARG A 124 -3.42 14.23 0.21
N THR A 125 -2.78 14.15 1.36
CA THR A 125 -2.95 13.03 2.31
C THR A 125 -3.68 13.45 3.58
N ASN A 126 -4.38 14.60 3.57
CA ASN A 126 -5.07 15.16 4.73
C ASN A 126 -4.13 15.33 5.94
N ASN A 127 -2.90 15.79 5.69
CA ASN A 127 -1.83 16.01 6.68
C ASN A 127 -1.32 14.74 7.39
N LYS A 128 -1.62 13.54 6.86
CA LYS A 128 -1.17 12.26 7.45
C LYS A 128 0.25 11.90 7.07
N ILE A 129 0.68 12.31 5.88
CA ILE A 129 2.01 12.04 5.37
C ILE A 129 2.77 13.36 5.32
N GLN A 130 3.75 13.51 6.21
CA GLN A 130 4.59 14.70 6.35
C GLN A 130 6.05 14.36 6.10
N ASN A 131 6.88 15.35 5.77
CA ASN A 131 8.34 15.21 5.71
C ASN A 131 8.85 14.05 4.82
N LEU A 132 8.20 13.79 3.68
CA LEU A 132 8.57 12.71 2.75
C LEU A 132 10.01 12.81 2.24
N VAL A 133 10.46 14.03 1.94
CA VAL A 133 11.81 14.30 1.46
C VAL A 133 12.52 15.27 2.39
N LYS A 134 13.84 15.14 2.47
CA LYS A 134 14.69 16.07 3.20
C LYS A 134 15.52 16.87 2.21
N PRO A 135 15.90 18.13 2.53
CA PRO A 135 16.74 18.92 1.61
C PRO A 135 18.00 18.19 1.17
N GLU A 136 18.62 17.43 2.07
CA GLU A 136 19.86 16.68 1.82
C GLU A 136 19.68 15.49 0.88
N SER A 137 18.44 15.04 0.63
CA SER A 137 18.15 13.96 -0.33
C SER A 137 17.90 14.48 -1.75
N LEU A 138 17.97 15.80 -1.97
CA LEU A 138 17.63 16.43 -3.25
C LEU A 138 18.84 16.94 -4.04
N ASP A 139 20.06 16.59 -3.61
CA ASP A 139 21.29 16.95 -4.30
C ASP A 139 21.44 16.16 -5.61
N ASP A 140 21.82 16.85 -6.70
CA ASP A 140 22.04 16.29 -8.05
C ASP A 140 20.85 15.49 -8.63
N VAL A 141 19.64 15.95 -8.30
CA VAL A 141 18.41 15.30 -8.74
C VAL A 141 17.93 15.86 -10.09
N GLN A 142 17.61 14.95 -11.01
CA GLN A 142 16.99 15.27 -12.31
C GLN A 142 15.48 15.00 -12.31
N LEU A 143 15.06 13.85 -11.78
CA LEU A 143 13.67 13.44 -11.72
C LEU A 143 13.42 12.58 -10.47
N VAL A 144 12.44 12.99 -9.65
CA VAL A 144 11.92 12.21 -8.52
C VAL A 144 10.49 11.79 -8.80
N LEU A 145 10.21 10.51 -8.58
CA LEU A 145 8.90 9.90 -8.62
C LEU A 145 8.35 9.80 -7.19
N ILE A 146 7.34 10.61 -6.89
CA ILE A 146 6.70 10.67 -5.58
C ILE A 146 5.38 9.93 -5.60
N ASN A 147 5.27 8.91 -4.75
CA ASN A 147 4.06 8.18 -4.49
C ASN A 147 3.68 8.29 -3.00
N ALA A 148 2.51 8.83 -2.71
CA ALA A 148 1.98 8.82 -1.35
C ALA A 148 0.61 8.15 -1.30
N LEU A 149 0.38 7.32 -0.29
CA LEU A 149 -0.86 6.57 -0.14
C LEU A 149 -1.45 6.70 1.25
N HIS A 150 -2.72 7.06 1.26
CA HIS A 150 -3.53 7.14 2.45
C HIS A 150 -4.86 6.40 2.23
N PHE A 151 -5.12 5.38 3.04
CA PHE A 151 -6.35 4.59 2.96
C PHE A 151 -7.27 4.88 4.15
N LYS A 152 -8.54 5.12 3.85
CA LYS A 152 -9.62 5.29 4.80
C LYS A 152 -10.76 4.34 4.46
N GLY A 153 -11.28 3.62 5.45
CA GLY A 153 -12.41 2.72 5.26
C GLY A 153 -13.09 2.40 6.58
N LYS A 154 -14.42 2.45 6.66
CA LYS A 154 -15.19 1.98 7.81
C LYS A 154 -15.45 0.50 7.70
N TRP A 155 -15.32 -0.25 8.79
CA TRP A 155 -15.70 -1.65 8.81
C TRP A 155 -17.20 -1.81 8.51
N SER A 156 -17.56 -2.79 7.68
CA SER A 156 -18.96 -3.17 7.52
C SER A 156 -19.54 -3.73 8.84
N ASN A 157 -18.69 -4.43 9.59
CA ASN A 157 -19.00 -4.98 10.91
C ASN A 157 -17.95 -4.44 11.89
N PRO A 158 -18.20 -3.29 12.54
CA PRO A 158 -17.22 -2.66 13.42
C PRO A 158 -16.95 -3.51 14.66
N PHE A 159 -15.77 -3.29 15.24
CA PHE A 159 -15.43 -3.88 16.53
C PHE A 159 -16.16 -3.14 17.65
N VAL A 160 -16.29 -3.81 18.80
CA VAL A 160 -16.78 -3.17 20.02
C VAL A 160 -15.95 -1.90 20.26
N PRO A 161 -16.56 -0.74 20.59
CA PRO A 161 -15.85 0.53 20.78
C PRO A 161 -15.09 0.57 22.12
N SER A 162 -14.39 -0.50 22.45
CA SER A 162 -13.50 -0.68 23.58
C SER A 162 -12.35 -1.60 23.19
N VAL A 163 -11.23 -1.45 23.89
CA VAL A 163 -10.05 -2.29 23.71
C VAL A 163 -9.66 -2.91 25.04
N THR A 164 -9.02 -4.07 24.98
CA THR A 164 -8.49 -4.78 26.14
C THR A 164 -6.98 -4.93 26.01
N LYS A 165 -6.24 -4.78 27.11
CA LYS A 165 -4.80 -5.08 27.11
C LYS A 165 -4.60 -6.58 27.00
N SER A 166 -3.85 -7.02 26.00
CA SER A 166 -3.56 -8.43 25.74
C SER A 166 -2.07 -8.63 25.43
N ASP A 167 -1.57 -9.84 25.68
CA ASP A 167 -0.22 -10.22 25.26
C ASP A 167 -0.14 -10.36 23.74
N PHE A 168 0.96 -9.88 23.16
CA PHE A 168 1.35 -10.12 21.78
C PHE A 168 2.75 -10.73 21.77
N TYR A 169 2.88 -11.94 21.24
CA TYR A 169 4.11 -12.72 21.18
C TYR A 169 4.97 -12.27 20.01
N VAL A 170 5.86 -11.29 20.23
CA VAL A 170 6.82 -10.79 19.22
C VAL A 170 7.75 -11.90 18.76
N SER A 171 8.12 -12.81 19.66
CA SER A 171 8.86 -14.03 19.36
C SER A 171 8.45 -15.16 20.31
N ALA A 172 9.03 -16.36 20.12
CA ALA A 172 8.82 -17.48 21.03
C ALA A 172 9.19 -17.18 22.51
N THR A 173 10.01 -16.15 22.76
CA THR A 173 10.51 -15.79 24.10
C THR A 173 10.13 -14.38 24.55
N GLU A 174 9.66 -13.53 23.64
CA GLU A 174 9.37 -12.13 23.91
C GLU A 174 7.89 -11.82 23.68
N ARG A 175 7.31 -11.06 24.61
CA ARG A 175 5.95 -10.55 24.51
C ARG A 175 5.90 -9.07 24.83
N THR A 176 5.01 -8.36 24.16
CA THR A 176 4.59 -7.00 24.48
C THR A 176 3.10 -6.99 24.84
N THR A 177 2.61 -5.86 25.35
CA THR A 177 1.19 -5.67 25.65
C THR A 177 0.58 -4.73 24.63
N VAL A 178 -0.51 -5.14 23.99
CA VAL A 178 -1.18 -4.39 22.92
C VAL A 178 -2.63 -4.08 23.27
N ASP A 179 -3.18 -3.05 22.63
CA ASP A 179 -4.62 -2.80 22.63
C ASP A 179 -5.30 -3.73 21.64
N MET A 180 -6.06 -4.70 22.16
CA MET A 180 -6.77 -5.72 21.40
C MET A 180 -8.25 -5.35 21.29
N MET A 181 -8.73 -5.15 20.07
CA MET A 181 -10.15 -4.97 19.76
C MET A 181 -10.82 -6.32 19.50
N PHE A 182 -12.14 -6.36 19.71
CA PHE A 182 -12.93 -7.59 19.68
C PHE A 182 -14.25 -7.43 18.91
N THR A 183 -14.64 -8.46 18.16
CA THR A 183 -15.96 -8.58 17.53
C THR A 183 -16.35 -10.04 17.33
N GLU A 184 -17.64 -10.34 17.27
CA GLU A 184 -18.16 -11.68 16.92
C GLU A 184 -19.24 -11.52 15.87
N ASP A 185 -18.98 -12.04 14.67
CA ASP A 185 -19.92 -11.96 13.55
C ASP A 185 -19.60 -13.05 12.53
N THR A 186 -20.40 -13.11 11.47
CA THR A 186 -20.14 -13.96 10.32
C THR A 186 -19.12 -13.30 9.40
N PHE A 187 -17.97 -13.95 9.23
CA PHE A 187 -16.89 -13.51 8.36
C PHE A 187 -16.47 -14.61 7.41
N LYS A 188 -15.84 -14.23 6.29
CA LYS A 188 -15.13 -15.22 5.47
C LYS A 188 -13.84 -15.62 6.19
N TYR A 189 -13.75 -16.90 6.52
CA TYR A 189 -12.62 -17.50 7.23
C TYR A 189 -12.08 -18.68 6.43
N ALA A 190 -10.76 -18.87 6.45
CA ALA A 190 -10.13 -20.05 5.87
C ALA A 190 -8.93 -20.50 6.71
N GLU A 191 -8.66 -21.80 6.72
CA GLU A 191 -7.40 -22.36 7.21
C GLU A 191 -6.64 -22.98 6.04
N SER A 192 -5.36 -22.62 5.90
CA SER A 192 -4.49 -23.14 4.86
C SER A 192 -3.45 -24.05 5.48
N ALA A 193 -3.57 -25.35 5.21
CA ALA A 193 -2.59 -26.34 5.63
C ALA A 193 -1.23 -26.11 4.93
N ASP A 194 -1.26 -25.69 3.66
CA ASP A 194 -0.06 -25.45 2.86
C ASP A 194 0.75 -24.25 3.35
N LEU A 195 0.07 -23.23 3.87
CA LEU A 195 0.69 -22.02 4.42
C LEU A 195 0.87 -22.07 5.95
N ASP A 196 0.37 -23.11 6.62
CA ASP A 196 0.33 -23.22 8.09
C ASP A 196 -0.25 -21.94 8.73
N ALA A 197 -1.38 -21.46 8.21
CA ALA A 197 -1.95 -20.16 8.57
C ALA A 197 -3.47 -20.10 8.47
N LYS A 198 -4.05 -19.11 9.16
CA LYS A 198 -5.46 -18.74 9.14
C LYS A 198 -5.67 -17.44 8.39
N PHE A 199 -6.80 -17.32 7.70
CA PHE A 199 -7.21 -16.14 6.96
C PHE A 199 -8.56 -15.68 7.49
N ILE A 200 -8.70 -14.37 7.68
CA ILE A 200 -9.98 -13.72 7.96
C ILE A 200 -10.14 -12.52 7.01
N GLU A 201 -11.26 -12.41 6.32
CA GLU A 201 -11.62 -11.26 5.50
C GLU A 201 -12.57 -10.34 6.29
N LEU A 202 -12.12 -9.11 6.51
CA LEU A 202 -12.84 -8.05 7.21
C LEU A 202 -13.32 -7.02 6.16
N PRO A 203 -14.61 -7.05 5.78
CA PRO A 203 -15.15 -6.16 4.76
C PRO A 203 -15.26 -4.72 5.26
N TYR A 204 -15.01 -3.77 4.37
CA TYR A 204 -15.35 -2.36 4.58
C TYR A 204 -16.74 -2.05 4.01
N GLU A 205 -17.38 -0.99 4.50
CA GLU A 205 -18.59 -0.45 3.90
C GLU A 205 -18.34 -0.03 2.43
N GLY A 206 -19.34 -0.22 1.57
CA GLY A 206 -19.20 0.02 0.12
C GLY A 206 -18.87 -1.22 -0.70
N GLY A 207 -18.82 -2.40 -0.07
CA GLY A 207 -19.08 -3.71 -0.68
C GLY A 207 -17.97 -4.35 -1.51
N ASN A 208 -16.99 -3.57 -1.98
CA ASN A 208 -15.96 -4.08 -2.90
C ASN A 208 -14.55 -4.10 -2.31
N VAL A 209 -14.34 -3.61 -1.09
CA VAL A 209 -13.01 -3.54 -0.46
C VAL A 209 -13.02 -4.26 0.88
N SER A 210 -11.97 -5.03 1.14
CA SER A 210 -11.79 -5.77 2.38
C SER A 210 -10.33 -5.81 2.80
N MET A 211 -10.08 -5.84 4.11
CA MET A 211 -8.79 -6.24 4.65
C MET A 211 -8.79 -7.75 4.88
N THR A 212 -7.80 -8.46 4.37
CA THR A 212 -7.53 -9.83 4.79
C THR A 212 -6.36 -9.83 5.77
N VAL A 213 -6.55 -10.50 6.91
CA VAL A 213 -5.48 -10.76 7.88
C VAL A 213 -5.08 -12.22 7.78
N VAL A 214 -3.79 -12.46 7.63
CA VAL A 214 -3.17 -13.78 7.49
C VAL A 214 -2.29 -14.04 8.70
N LEU A 215 -2.77 -14.93 9.57
CA LEU A 215 -2.16 -15.25 10.84
C LEU A 215 -1.48 -16.62 10.76
N PRO A 216 -0.14 -16.69 10.77
CA PRO A 216 0.55 -17.97 10.87
C PRO A 216 0.18 -18.69 12.17
N ASN A 217 0.06 -20.01 12.13
CA ASN A 217 -0.23 -20.82 13.30
C ASN A 217 0.91 -20.77 14.34
N LYS A 218 2.15 -20.56 13.88
CA LYS A 218 3.35 -20.43 14.72
C LYS A 218 3.76 -18.98 14.89
N VAL A 219 4.27 -18.63 16.07
CA VAL A 219 4.77 -17.26 16.37
C VAL A 219 5.84 -16.82 15.36
N GLU A 220 6.79 -17.70 15.03
CA GLU A 220 7.86 -17.44 14.05
C GLU A 220 7.45 -17.78 12.60
N GLY A 221 6.14 -17.90 12.31
CA GLY A 221 5.64 -18.39 11.03
C GLY A 221 5.61 -17.32 9.92
N LEU A 222 5.66 -16.03 10.26
CA LEU A 222 5.49 -14.94 9.29
C LEU A 222 6.53 -14.98 8.16
N ALA A 223 7.80 -15.24 8.47
CA ALA A 223 8.86 -15.33 7.46
C ALA A 223 8.67 -16.49 6.46
N ALA A 224 7.88 -17.52 6.79
CA ALA A 224 7.50 -18.56 5.85
C ALA A 224 6.40 -18.09 4.90
N LEU A 225 5.43 -17.32 5.39
CA LEU A 225 4.39 -16.68 4.56
C LEU A 225 4.99 -15.68 3.57
N GLU A 226 5.93 -14.84 4.03
CA GLU A 226 6.58 -13.82 3.20
C GLU A 226 7.41 -14.42 2.06
N ARG A 227 7.96 -15.63 2.25
CA ARG A 227 8.63 -16.39 1.19
C ARG A 227 7.65 -17.05 0.22
N ASN A 228 6.34 -16.96 0.46
CA ASN A 228 5.32 -17.54 -0.39
C ASN A 228 4.06 -16.64 -0.58
N LEU A 229 4.21 -15.31 -0.68
CA LEU A 229 3.10 -14.37 -0.90
C LEU A 229 2.22 -14.65 -2.14
N GLN A 230 2.77 -15.17 -3.24
CA GLN A 230 2.01 -15.68 -4.39
C GLN A 230 0.92 -16.64 -3.95
N ALA A 231 1.25 -17.62 -3.09
CA ALA A 231 0.26 -18.54 -2.54
C ALA A 231 -0.68 -17.86 -1.53
N VAL A 232 -0.20 -16.85 -0.79
CA VAL A 232 -1.03 -16.01 0.09
C VAL A 232 -2.10 -15.25 -0.71
N PHE A 233 -1.75 -14.72 -1.88
CA PHE A 233 -2.67 -13.96 -2.74
C PHE A 233 -3.56 -14.85 -3.62
N GLN A 234 -3.28 -16.15 -3.74
CA GLN A 234 -4.21 -17.06 -4.43
C GLN A 234 -5.55 -17.14 -3.69
N PRO A 235 -6.66 -17.39 -4.41
CA PRO A 235 -7.94 -17.66 -3.78
C PRO A 235 -7.84 -18.79 -2.74
N GLN A 236 -8.23 -18.49 -1.50
CA GLN A 236 -8.34 -19.48 -0.44
C GLN A 236 -9.75 -20.06 -0.39
N ASN A 237 -9.90 -21.24 0.22
CA ASN A 237 -11.21 -21.89 0.40
C ASN A 237 -11.98 -21.27 1.57
N TYR A 238 -12.46 -20.04 1.38
CA TYR A 238 -13.22 -19.31 2.39
C TYR A 238 -14.59 -19.92 2.66
N GLN A 239 -14.94 -19.96 3.94
CA GLN A 239 -16.27 -20.29 4.43
C GLN A 239 -16.82 -19.09 5.20
N GLU A 240 -18.12 -18.82 5.07
CA GLU A 240 -18.81 -17.86 5.94
C GLU A 240 -19.11 -18.54 7.26
N LEU A 241 -18.40 -18.13 8.32
CA LEU A 241 -18.47 -18.74 9.64
C LEU A 241 -18.68 -17.66 10.70
N TYR A 242 -19.40 -18.00 11.77
CA TYR A 242 -19.51 -17.15 12.95
C TYR A 242 -18.20 -17.24 13.76
N VAL A 243 -17.38 -16.18 13.72
CA VAL A 243 -16.02 -16.15 14.26
C VAL A 243 -15.88 -15.08 15.34
N SER A 244 -15.24 -15.45 16.45
CA SER A 244 -14.75 -14.52 17.47
C SER A 244 -13.38 -13.97 17.06
N VAL A 245 -13.32 -12.69 16.68
CA VAL A 245 -12.14 -12.03 16.14
C VAL A 245 -11.52 -11.11 17.20
N LYS A 246 -10.24 -11.31 17.47
CA LYS A 246 -9.39 -10.42 18.25
C LYS A 246 -8.24 -9.93 17.39
N LEU A 247 -8.17 -8.63 17.18
CA LEU A 247 -7.15 -7.98 16.36
C LEU A 247 -6.54 -6.81 17.13
N PRO A 248 -5.23 -6.59 17.13
CA PRO A 248 -4.66 -5.37 17.69
C PRO A 248 -5.12 -4.15 16.91
N THR A 249 -5.32 -3.01 17.58
CA THR A 249 -5.25 -1.72 16.89
C THR A 249 -3.79 -1.42 16.58
N PHE A 250 -3.48 -0.92 15.40
CA PHE A 250 -2.11 -0.63 14.99
C PHE A 250 -2.04 0.54 14.02
N LEU A 251 -0.90 1.22 14.00
CA LEU A 251 -0.59 2.29 13.07
C LEU A 251 0.73 1.95 12.41
N THR A 252 0.73 1.82 11.09
CA THR A 252 1.94 1.57 10.31
C THR A 252 2.15 2.71 9.34
N GLU A 253 3.35 3.29 9.40
CA GLU A 253 3.84 4.30 8.47
C GLU A 253 5.18 3.80 7.91
N THR A 254 5.35 3.86 6.60
CA THR A 254 6.60 3.41 5.97
C THR A 254 6.99 4.37 4.86
N GLU A 255 8.27 4.76 4.87
CA GLU A 255 8.92 5.51 3.80
C GLU A 255 9.91 4.58 3.09
N LEU A 256 9.76 4.42 1.78
CA LEU A 256 10.56 3.51 0.97
C LEU A 256 11.21 4.26 -0.18
N ASN A 257 12.52 4.18 -0.28
CA ASN A 257 13.23 4.41 -1.53
C ASN A 257 13.21 3.10 -2.33
N LEU A 258 12.38 3.03 -3.36
CA LEU A 258 12.19 1.85 -4.20
C LEU A 258 13.30 1.69 -5.24
N THR A 259 14.15 2.70 -5.43
CA THR A 259 15.22 2.70 -6.44
C THR A 259 16.12 1.46 -6.38
N PRO A 260 16.66 1.03 -5.22
CA PRO A 260 17.50 -0.16 -5.15
C PRO A 260 16.72 -1.43 -5.48
N LEU A 261 15.45 -1.52 -5.07
CA LEU A 261 14.58 -2.66 -5.33
C LEU A 261 14.26 -2.78 -6.81
N LEU A 262 13.90 -1.68 -7.46
CA LEU A 262 13.59 -1.65 -8.89
C LEU A 262 14.81 -1.99 -9.74
N LYS A 263 16.01 -1.51 -9.37
CA LYS A 263 17.28 -1.94 -9.99
C LYS A 263 17.49 -3.44 -9.88
N ASN A 264 17.29 -4.02 -8.69
CA ASN A 264 17.44 -5.46 -8.46
C ASN A 264 16.42 -6.31 -9.21
N LEU A 265 15.22 -5.76 -9.45
CA LEU A 265 14.18 -6.39 -10.27
C LEU A 265 14.47 -6.27 -11.78
N GLY A 266 15.54 -5.57 -12.20
CA GLY A 266 15.94 -5.47 -13.60
C GLY A 266 15.47 -4.20 -14.31
N LEU A 267 14.81 -3.28 -13.60
CA LEU A 267 14.47 -1.94 -14.11
C LEU A 267 15.63 -0.98 -13.85
N ALA A 268 16.79 -1.21 -14.46
CA ALA A 268 18.03 -0.51 -14.12
C ALA A 268 18.32 0.69 -15.04
N THR A 269 17.96 0.61 -16.32
CA THR A 269 18.32 1.60 -17.34
C THR A 269 17.70 2.97 -17.06
N ILE A 270 16.49 3.02 -16.48
CA ILE A 270 15.80 4.27 -16.10
C ILE A 270 16.60 5.13 -15.12
N PHE A 271 17.53 4.52 -14.38
CA PHE A 271 18.35 5.16 -13.35
C PHE A 271 19.78 5.47 -13.84
N SER A 272 19.99 5.55 -15.15
CA SER A 272 21.31 5.72 -15.75
C SER A 272 21.26 6.74 -16.89
N GLU A 273 22.42 7.25 -17.31
CA GLU A 273 22.54 8.15 -18.47
C GLU A 273 22.06 7.50 -19.79
N SER A 274 21.92 6.18 -19.83
CA SER A 274 21.35 5.45 -20.98
C SER A 274 19.82 5.41 -20.97
N ALA A 275 19.17 6.05 -19.99
CA ALA A 275 17.72 6.17 -19.93
C ALA A 275 17.20 6.90 -21.17
N ASP A 276 16.18 6.33 -21.78
CA ASP A 276 15.42 6.95 -22.87
C ASP A 276 14.03 7.30 -22.33
N LEU A 277 13.94 8.49 -21.75
CA LEU A 277 12.71 9.14 -21.27
C LEU A 277 12.29 10.27 -22.22
N SER A 278 12.58 10.12 -23.52
CA SER A 278 12.30 11.12 -24.56
C SER A 278 10.81 11.44 -24.73
N GLY A 279 9.92 10.59 -24.21
CA GLY A 279 8.48 10.85 -24.14
C GLY A 279 8.08 11.79 -23.00
N ILE A 280 8.97 12.06 -22.03
CA ILE A 280 8.75 13.02 -20.93
C ILE A 280 9.34 14.38 -21.29
N ALA A 281 10.61 14.42 -21.68
CA ALA A 281 11.36 15.62 -22.02
C ALA A 281 12.27 15.34 -23.22
N SER A 282 12.62 16.37 -24.01
CA SER A 282 13.46 16.18 -25.20
C SER A 282 14.95 16.03 -24.85
N GLU A 283 15.34 16.60 -23.71
CA GLU A 283 16.68 16.54 -23.17
C GLU A 283 16.94 15.19 -22.46
N PRO A 284 18.19 14.66 -22.44
CA PRO A 284 18.50 13.37 -21.81
C PRO A 284 18.19 13.37 -20.31
N LEU A 285 17.15 12.62 -19.91
CA LEU A 285 16.62 12.59 -18.55
C LEU A 285 16.73 11.19 -17.96
N MET A 286 17.15 11.09 -16.70
CA MET A 286 17.09 9.86 -15.92
C MET A 286 16.32 10.03 -14.62
N VAL A 287 15.75 8.94 -14.10
CA VAL A 287 15.16 8.90 -12.77
C VAL A 287 16.29 8.92 -11.74
N SER A 288 16.25 9.87 -10.82
CA SER A 288 17.14 9.90 -9.66
C SER A 288 16.62 8.99 -8.55
N GLU A 289 15.34 9.13 -8.19
CA GLU A 289 14.73 8.38 -7.10
C GLU A 289 13.25 8.05 -7.32
N VAL A 290 12.83 6.91 -6.77
CA VAL A 290 11.41 6.53 -6.61
C VAL A 290 11.11 6.40 -5.13
N LEU A 291 10.26 7.29 -4.62
CA LEU A 291 9.90 7.34 -3.20
C LEU A 291 8.43 6.99 -3.02
N GLN A 292 8.15 6.03 -2.16
CA GLN A 292 6.81 5.75 -1.67
C GLN A 292 6.71 6.06 -0.18
N LYS A 293 5.63 6.72 0.23
CA LYS A 293 5.23 6.76 1.63
C LYS A 293 3.78 6.35 1.80
N ALA A 294 3.54 5.42 2.71
CA ALA A 294 2.22 4.87 2.97
C ALA A 294 1.90 4.97 4.45
N PHE A 295 0.61 5.20 4.74
CA PHE A 295 0.09 5.32 6.10
C PHE A 295 -1.22 4.52 6.24
N ILE A 296 -1.28 3.66 7.26
CA ILE A 296 -2.49 2.95 7.68
C ILE A 296 -2.64 3.08 9.20
N ASN A 297 -3.87 3.32 9.66
CA ASN A 297 -4.21 3.33 11.07
C ASN A 297 -5.49 2.53 11.31
N VAL A 298 -5.36 1.33 11.87
CA VAL A 298 -6.46 0.39 12.13
C VAL A 298 -7.02 0.58 13.54
N THR A 299 -8.32 0.85 13.61
CA THR A 299 -9.08 1.11 14.84
C THR A 299 -10.35 0.26 14.89
N THR A 300 -11.11 0.37 15.99
CA THR A 300 -12.37 -0.36 16.19
C THR A 300 -13.45 -0.02 15.16
N THR A 301 -13.40 1.17 14.57
CA THR A 301 -14.43 1.67 13.62
C THR A 301 -14.01 1.51 12.16
N GLY A 302 -12.72 1.28 11.88
CA GLY A 302 -12.23 1.15 10.52
C GLY A 302 -10.72 1.32 10.40
N THR A 303 -10.28 1.62 9.19
CA THR A 303 -8.98 2.24 8.93
C THR A 303 -9.17 3.74 8.75
N GLU A 304 -8.48 4.53 9.57
CA GLU A 304 -8.58 6.00 9.67
C GLU A 304 -10.00 6.54 9.96
N ALA A 305 -10.65 5.98 10.99
CA ALA A 305 -11.90 6.51 11.51
C ALA A 305 -11.68 7.26 12.85
N ALA A 306 -11.96 8.57 12.87
CA ALA A 306 -12.04 9.37 14.09
C ALA A 306 -13.41 9.17 14.75
N ALA A 307 -13.43 8.80 16.02
CA ALA A 307 -14.66 8.51 16.76
C ALA A 307 -15.49 9.78 17.00
N THR A 308 -16.75 9.78 16.55
CA THR A 308 -17.93 10.20 17.34
C THR A 308 -19.19 9.88 16.55
N THR A 309 -19.58 8.62 16.52
CA THR A 309 -20.96 8.25 16.25
C THR A 309 -21.29 7.17 17.26
N ALA A 310 -22.26 7.46 18.13
CA ALA A 310 -22.78 6.51 19.08
C ALA A 310 -23.34 5.33 18.30
N LEU A 311 -22.56 4.25 18.20
CA LEU A 311 -23.02 2.98 17.64
C LEU A 311 -24.22 2.54 18.48
N HIS A 312 -25.40 2.49 17.87
CA HIS A 312 -26.51 1.74 18.42
C HIS A 312 -26.15 0.26 18.27
N ILE A 313 -25.73 -0.34 19.38
CA ILE A 313 -25.66 -1.79 19.48
C ILE A 313 -27.10 -2.26 19.64
N GLU A 314 -27.72 -2.67 18.54
CA GLU A 314 -28.92 -3.50 18.63
C GLU A 314 -28.47 -4.87 19.14
N VAL A 315 -28.76 -5.14 20.41
CA VAL A 315 -28.55 -6.45 21.00
C VAL A 315 -29.63 -7.36 20.44
N GLU A 316 -29.40 -7.90 19.25
CA GLU A 316 -30.13 -9.09 18.82
C GLU A 316 -29.77 -10.26 19.75
N SER A 317 -30.72 -11.18 19.94
CA SER A 317 -30.64 -12.31 20.87
C SER A 317 -29.25 -12.96 20.91
N LEU A 318 -28.72 -13.24 22.11
CA LEU A 318 -27.41 -13.86 22.34
C LEU A 318 -27.17 -14.99 21.32
N PRO A 319 -26.27 -14.78 20.34
CA PRO A 319 -25.88 -15.84 19.43
C PRO A 319 -25.32 -17.01 20.22
N LEU A 320 -25.39 -18.22 19.64
CA LEU A 320 -24.63 -19.35 20.16
C LEU A 320 -23.15 -18.94 20.26
N PRO A 321 -22.42 -19.37 21.30
CA PRO A 321 -21.01 -19.00 21.45
C PRO A 321 -20.24 -19.37 20.19
N ALA A 322 -19.37 -18.46 19.72
CA ALA A 322 -18.58 -18.68 18.52
C ALA A 322 -17.77 -19.99 18.62
N GLU A 323 -17.87 -20.82 17.59
CA GLU A 323 -17.13 -22.09 17.50
C GLU A 323 -15.72 -21.87 16.92
N TYR A 324 -15.49 -20.74 16.25
CA TYR A 324 -14.25 -20.39 15.58
C TYR A 324 -13.61 -19.15 16.21
N PHE A 325 -12.28 -19.17 16.34
CA PHE A 325 -11.51 -18.10 16.97
C PHE A 325 -10.35 -17.66 16.06
N PHE A 326 -10.29 -16.35 15.78
CA PHE A 326 -9.18 -15.70 15.13
C PHE A 326 -8.56 -14.70 16.11
N ILE A 327 -7.45 -15.06 16.74
CA ILE A 327 -6.77 -14.24 17.74
C ILE A 327 -5.40 -13.85 17.19
N ALA A 328 -5.27 -12.62 16.69
CA ALA A 328 -4.02 -12.09 16.15
C ALA A 328 -3.07 -11.61 17.27
N ASP A 329 -2.58 -12.55 18.06
CA ASP A 329 -1.68 -12.33 19.21
C ASP A 329 -0.19 -12.54 18.87
N ARG A 330 0.17 -12.61 17.60
CA ARG A 330 1.55 -12.86 17.11
C ARG A 330 1.74 -12.25 15.72
N PRO A 331 2.97 -12.14 15.19
CA PRO A 331 3.23 -11.51 13.91
C PRO A 331 2.34 -12.03 12.77
N PHE A 332 1.72 -11.10 12.04
CA PHE A 332 0.77 -11.41 10.97
C PHE A 332 1.00 -10.53 9.75
N PHE A 333 0.58 -11.04 8.60
CA PHE A 333 0.54 -10.31 7.34
C PHE A 333 -0.89 -9.81 7.10
N TYR A 334 -1.04 -8.67 6.45
CA TYR A 334 -2.34 -8.18 6.02
C TYR A 334 -2.27 -7.56 4.63
N TYR A 335 -3.41 -7.56 3.94
CA TYR A 335 -3.56 -6.84 2.69
C TYR A 335 -4.97 -6.30 2.54
N ILE A 336 -5.09 -5.17 1.86
CA ILE A 336 -6.37 -4.56 1.47
C ILE A 336 -6.52 -4.73 -0.03
N ARG A 337 -7.64 -5.27 -0.47
CA ARG A 337 -7.90 -5.54 -1.88
C ARG A 337 -9.29 -5.10 -2.32
N THR A 338 -9.43 -4.84 -3.63
CA THR A 338 -10.69 -4.68 -4.34
C THR A 338 -10.77 -5.68 -5.47
N GLY A 339 -11.72 -6.63 -5.40
CA GLY A 339 -11.68 -7.81 -6.26
C GLY A 339 -10.31 -8.52 -6.17
N ASP A 340 -9.62 -8.67 -7.31
CA ASP A 340 -8.28 -9.27 -7.39
C ASP A 340 -7.13 -8.25 -7.26
N VAL A 341 -7.43 -6.96 -7.12
CA VAL A 341 -6.42 -5.90 -7.05
C VAL A 341 -5.99 -5.65 -5.61
N VAL A 342 -4.72 -5.92 -5.31
CA VAL A 342 -4.12 -5.64 -4.01
C VAL A 342 -3.71 -4.17 -3.93
N LEU A 343 -4.46 -3.40 -3.13
CA LEU A 343 -4.25 -1.98 -2.94
C LEU A 343 -3.08 -1.71 -1.99
N VAL A 344 -3.02 -2.46 -0.89
CA VAL A 344 -2.05 -2.26 0.19
C VAL A 344 -1.67 -3.58 0.80
N THR A 345 -0.40 -3.74 1.20
CA THR A 345 0.09 -4.90 1.93
C THR A 345 0.97 -4.45 3.08
N GLY A 346 0.93 -5.16 4.19
CA GLY A 346 1.83 -4.89 5.29
C GLY A 346 1.96 -6.05 6.27
N ARG A 347 2.82 -5.85 7.25
CA ARG A 347 3.00 -6.76 8.38
C ARG A 347 3.02 -6.01 9.70
N VAL A 348 2.56 -6.70 10.74
CA VAL A 348 2.65 -6.26 12.13
C VAL A 348 3.47 -7.30 12.88
N SER A 349 4.65 -6.92 13.39
CA SER A 349 5.53 -7.84 14.14
C SER A 349 5.85 -7.38 15.56
N SER A 350 5.58 -6.11 15.89
CA SER A 350 5.67 -5.56 17.25
C SER A 350 4.84 -4.28 17.26
N ASN A 351 3.85 -4.17 18.15
CA ASN A 351 3.00 -2.97 18.25
C ASN A 351 3.61 -1.94 19.21
#